data_AF-A0A673V1E8-F1
#
_entry.id   AF-A0A673V1E8-F1
#
_cell.length_a   1.000
_cell.length_b   1.000
_cell.length_c   1.000
_cell.angle_alpha   90.00
_cell.angle_beta   90.00
_cell.angle_gamma   90.00
#
_symmetry.space_group_name_H-M   'P 1'
#
loop_
_entity.id
_entity.type
_entity.pdbx_description
1 polymer ?
#
loop_
_entity_poly.entity_id
_entity_poly.type
_entity_poly.pdbx_seq_one_letter_code
_entity_poly.pdbx_strand_id
1 'polypeptide(L)'
;TMHLWEKMRTLKHREVTQLRQWSLLLNAVYLKSLPSIPMASNNTASIAQARKLVEQLKMEANIDRIKVSKAAADLMAYCEAHAKEDPLLTPVPASENPFREKKFFCAIL
;
A
#
# COMPACT_ATOMS: atom_id res chain seq x y z
N THR A 1 -27.82 18.10 -23.41
CA THR A 1 -28.35 17.19 -22.37
C THR A 1 -28.06 15.72 -22.68
N MET A 2 -28.22 15.23 -23.91
CA MET A 2 -27.90 13.84 -24.27
C MET A 2 -26.41 13.45 -24.14
N HIS A 3 -25.47 14.32 -24.54
CA HIS A 3 -24.04 14.02 -24.44
C HIS A 3 -23.51 13.86 -23.00
N LEU A 4 -24.07 14.59 -22.04
CA LEU A 4 -23.70 14.43 -20.63
C LEU A 4 -24.19 13.10 -20.07
N TRP A 5 -25.35 12.63 -20.52
CA TRP A 5 -25.89 11.33 -20.15
C TRP A 5 -25.11 10.18 -20.78
N GLU A 6 -24.66 10.32 -22.02
CA GLU A 6 -23.72 9.39 -22.67
C GLU A 6 -22.40 9.32 -21.88
N LYS A 7 -21.88 10.47 -21.44
CA LYS A 7 -20.65 10.56 -20.65
C LYS A 7 -20.84 9.94 -19.25
N MET A 8 -21.99 10.15 -18.61
CA MET A 8 -22.33 9.50 -17.34
C MET A 8 -22.53 7.98 -17.48
N ARG A 9 -23.16 7.54 -18.57
CA ARG A 9 -23.36 6.12 -18.89
C ARG A 9 -22.01 5.43 -19.12
N THR A 10 -21.13 6.05 -19.89
CA THR A 10 -19.78 5.52 -20.15
C THR A 10 -18.92 5.53 -18.89
N LEU A 11 -18.99 6.56 -18.04
CA LEU A 11 -18.31 6.59 -16.74
C LEU A 11 -18.81 5.47 -15.82
N LYS A 12 -20.13 5.26 -15.73
CA LYS A 12 -20.74 4.20 -14.93
C LYS A 12 -20.40 2.80 -15.47
N HIS A 13 -20.37 2.63 -16.80
CA HIS A 13 -19.93 1.39 -17.42
C HIS A 13 -18.44 1.12 -17.19
N ARG A 14 -17.59 2.16 -17.18
CA ARG A 14 -16.16 2.07 -16.87
C ARG A 14 -15.92 1.67 -15.42
N GLU A 15 -16.68 2.22 -14.47
CA GLU A 15 -16.63 1.83 -13.06
C GLU A 15 -17.10 0.39 -12.84
N VAL A 16 -18.23 -0.03 -13.42
CA VAL A 16 -18.73 -1.41 -13.27
C VAL A 16 -17.78 -2.42 -13.92
N THR A 17 -17.21 -2.10 -15.08
CA THR A 17 -16.22 -2.95 -15.76
C THR A 17 -14.92 -3.02 -14.96
N GLN A 18 -14.47 -1.90 -14.37
CA GLN A 18 -13.35 -1.92 -13.44
C GLN A 18 -13.65 -2.82 -12.24
N LEU A 19 -14.79 -2.67 -11.57
CA LEU A 19 -15.14 -3.49 -10.41
C LEU A 19 -15.21 -4.99 -10.73
N ARG A 20 -15.72 -5.36 -11.92
CA ARG A 20 -15.68 -6.74 -12.41
C ARG A 20 -14.25 -7.22 -12.66
N GLN A 21 -13.41 -6.39 -13.28
CA GLN A 21 -11.99 -6.71 -13.49
C GLN A 21 -11.24 -6.87 -12.17
N TRP A 22 -11.46 -5.96 -11.22
CA TRP A 22 -10.91 -6.02 -9.87
C TRP A 22 -11.39 -7.26 -9.11
N SER A 23 -12.67 -7.64 -9.24
CA SER A 23 -13.20 -8.88 -8.65
C SER A 23 -12.55 -10.13 -9.23
N LEU A 24 -12.35 -10.18 -10.56
CA LEU A 24 -11.66 -11.28 -11.22
C LEU A 24 -10.18 -11.34 -10.82
N LEU A 25 -9.50 -10.20 -10.72
CA LEU A 25 -8.12 -10.12 -10.24
C LEU A 25 -8.01 -10.52 -8.77
N LEU A 26 -8.95 -10.10 -7.91
CA LEU A 26 -9.00 -10.51 -6.51
C LEU A 26 -9.20 -12.02 -6.37
N ASN A 27 -10.13 -12.59 -7.14
CA ASN A 27 -10.35 -14.04 -7.19
C ASN A 27 -9.12 -14.80 -7.71
N ALA A 28 -8.45 -14.28 -8.75
CA ALA A 28 -7.24 -14.89 -9.31
C ALA A 28 -6.04 -14.81 -8.35
N VAL A 29 -5.91 -13.69 -7.61
CA VAL A 29 -4.89 -13.54 -6.56
C VAL A 29 -5.21 -14.49 -5.40
N TYR A 30 -6.46 -14.55 -4.94
CA TYR A 30 -6.91 -15.45 -3.88
C TYR A 30 -6.63 -16.92 -4.22
N LEU A 31 -6.93 -17.36 -5.45
CA LEU A 31 -6.65 -18.73 -5.90
C LEU A 31 -5.16 -19.06 -5.96
N LYS A 32 -4.31 -18.06 -6.26
CA LYS A 32 -2.84 -18.21 -6.33
C LYS A 32 -2.15 -18.10 -4.97
N SER A 33 -2.77 -17.43 -4.01
CA SER A 33 -2.23 -17.23 -2.65
C SER A 33 -2.71 -18.27 -1.64
N LEU A 34 -3.42 -19.32 -2.06
CA LEU A 34 -3.72 -20.45 -1.18
C LEU A 34 -2.38 -21.05 -0.70
N PRO A 35 -2.13 -21.15 0.62
CA PRO A 35 -0.99 -21.88 1.11
C PRO A 35 -1.10 -23.32 0.60
N SER A 36 -0.01 -23.88 0.09
CA SER A 36 0.09 -25.33 -0.15
C SER A 36 -0.07 -26.02 1.20
N ILE A 37 -1.29 -26.41 1.54
CA ILE A 37 -1.57 -27.11 2.79
C ILE A 37 -0.81 -28.43 2.70
N PRO A 38 0.22 -28.68 3.54
CA PRO A 38 0.85 -29.98 3.56
C PRO A 38 -0.24 -30.98 3.98
N MET A 39 -0.43 -32.02 3.16
CA MET A 39 -1.31 -33.13 3.47
C MET A 39 -0.85 -33.77 4.78
N ALA A 40 -1.40 -33.30 5.90
CA ALA A 40 -1.01 -33.76 7.22
C ALA A 40 -1.72 -35.07 7.54
N SER A 41 -0.95 -36.08 7.91
CA SER A 41 -1.39 -37.45 8.23
C SER A 41 -2.22 -37.56 9.54
N ASN A 42 -2.76 -36.45 10.06
CA ASN A 42 -3.64 -36.41 11.23
C ASN A 42 -4.84 -35.47 11.01
N ASN A 43 -5.90 -36.02 10.43
CA ASN A 43 -7.09 -35.30 9.96
C ASN A 43 -7.71 -34.30 10.97
N THR A 44 -7.65 -34.53 12.28
CA THR A 44 -8.30 -33.66 13.28
C THR A 44 -7.55 -32.34 13.56
N ALA A 45 -6.21 -32.38 13.64
CA ALA A 45 -5.39 -31.19 13.90
C ALA A 45 -5.36 -30.26 12.69
N SER A 46 -5.29 -30.83 11.48
CA SER A 46 -5.36 -30.09 10.22
C SER A 46 -6.69 -29.36 10.05
N ILE A 47 -7.81 -30.00 10.40
CA ILE A 47 -9.14 -29.37 10.36
C ILE A 47 -9.25 -28.21 11.35
N ALA A 48 -8.71 -28.35 12.57
CA ALA A 48 -8.73 -27.28 13.57
C ALA A 48 -7.91 -26.05 13.11
N GLN A 49 -6.74 -26.28 12.51
CA GLN A 49 -5.92 -25.20 11.93
C GLN A 49 -6.61 -24.52 10.76
N ALA A 50 -7.21 -25.29 9.83
CA ALA A 50 -7.95 -24.75 8.70
C ALA A 50 -9.12 -23.87 9.15
N ARG A 51 -9.87 -24.29 10.19
CA ARG A 51 -10.95 -23.48 10.77
C ARG A 51 -10.42 -22.16 11.35
N LYS A 52 -9.32 -22.21 12.11
CA LYS A 52 -8.70 -20.99 12.66
C LYS A 52 -8.28 -20.02 11.55
N LEU A 53 -7.71 -20.53 10.46
CA LEU A 53 -7.33 -19.73 9.30
C LEU A 53 -8.55 -19.11 8.60
N VAL A 54 -9.65 -19.86 8.45
CA VAL A 54 -10.90 -19.33 7.87
C VAL A 54 -11.44 -18.18 8.72
N GLU A 55 -11.46 -18.33 10.05
CA GLU A 55 -11.91 -17.23 10.93
C GLU A 55 -11.00 -16.00 10.82
N GLN A 56 -9.68 -16.19 10.72
CA GLN A 56 -8.74 -15.09 10.46
C GLN A 56 -9.04 -14.37 9.13
N LEU A 57 -9.19 -15.13 8.05
CA LEU A 57 -9.45 -14.57 6.72
C LEU A 57 -10.81 -13.85 6.66
N LYS A 58 -11.83 -14.33 7.40
CA LYS A 58 -13.12 -13.62 7.53
C LYS A 58 -12.93 -12.25 8.19
N MET A 59 -12.13 -12.18 9.25
CA MET A 59 -11.82 -10.91 9.92
C MET A 59 -11.08 -9.96 8.98
N GLU A 60 -10.08 -10.44 8.25
CA GLU A 60 -9.29 -9.62 7.30
C GLU A 60 -10.10 -9.19 6.05
N ALA A 61 -11.03 -10.02 5.60
CA ALA A 61 -11.93 -9.69 4.51
C ALA A 61 -12.87 -8.53 4.89
N ASN A 62 -13.27 -8.47 6.17
CA ASN A 62 -14.17 -7.44 6.72
C ASN A 62 -13.46 -6.12 7.08
N ILE A 63 -12.20 -5.94 6.69
CA ILE A 63 -11.51 -4.65 6.84
C ILE A 63 -11.96 -3.69 5.74
N ASP A 64 -12.45 -2.51 6.13
CA ASP A 64 -12.78 -1.43 5.22
C ASP A 64 -11.52 -0.91 4.52
N ARG A 65 -11.52 -0.96 3.18
CA ARG A 65 -10.40 -0.51 2.35
C ARG A 65 -10.70 0.85 1.75
N ILE A 66 -9.69 1.74 1.77
CA ILE A 66 -9.73 3.00 1.02
C ILE A 66 -9.28 2.80 -0.43
N LYS A 67 -9.68 3.71 -1.33
CA LYS A 67 -9.21 3.68 -2.72
C LYS A 67 -7.70 3.90 -2.78
N VAL A 68 -7.01 3.14 -3.63
CA VAL A 68 -5.56 3.28 -3.86
C VAL A 68 -5.20 4.70 -4.31
N SER A 69 -6.03 5.33 -5.16
CA SER A 69 -5.81 6.72 -5.58
C SER A 69 -5.84 7.72 -4.42
N LYS A 70 -6.68 7.47 -3.40
CA LYS A 70 -6.72 8.30 -2.19
C LYS A 70 -5.48 8.07 -1.34
N ALA A 71 -5.14 6.80 -1.07
CA ALA A 71 -3.94 6.47 -0.31
C ALA A 71 -2.67 7.06 -0.93
N ALA A 72 -2.54 7.00 -2.26
CA ALA A 72 -1.43 7.60 -2.99
C ALA A 72 -1.39 9.12 -2.84
N ALA A 73 -2.52 9.81 -2.94
CA ALA A 73 -2.59 11.26 -2.75
C ALA A 73 -2.23 11.66 -1.31
N ASP A 74 -2.72 10.91 -0.32
CA ASP A 74 -2.41 11.15 1.09
C ASP A 74 -0.89 10.98 1.36
N LEU A 75 -0.25 9.96 0.77
CA LEU A 75 1.20 9.75 0.84
C LEU A 75 1.98 10.88 0.16
N MET A 76 1.57 11.30 -1.04
CA MET A 76 2.22 12.41 -1.75
C MET A 76 2.15 13.71 -0.94
N ALA A 77 0.97 14.05 -0.42
CA ALA A 77 0.77 15.24 0.40
C ALA A 77 1.64 15.22 1.65
N TYR A 78 1.78 14.06 2.31
CA TYR A 78 2.65 13.91 3.46
C TYR A 78 4.13 14.15 3.10
N CYS A 79 4.61 13.53 2.01
CA CYS A 79 5.98 13.71 1.55
C CYS A 79 6.26 15.16 1.16
N GLU A 80 5.36 15.84 0.44
CA GLU A 80 5.52 17.24 0.05
C GLU A 80 5.55 18.19 1.24
N ALA A 81 4.70 17.95 2.24
CA ALA A 81 4.66 18.77 3.46
C ALA A 81 5.98 18.71 4.24
N HIS A 82 6.64 17.55 4.28
CA HIS A 82 7.88 17.34 5.06
C HIS A 82 9.16 17.35 4.22
N ALA A 83 9.07 17.51 2.90
CA ALA A 83 10.23 17.45 2.00
C ALA A 83 11.31 18.49 2.34
N LYS A 84 10.93 19.65 2.89
CA LYS A 84 11.86 20.73 3.28
C LYS A 84 12.54 20.50 4.63
N GLU A 85 11.97 19.61 5.44
CA GLU A 85 12.49 19.28 6.77
C GLU A 85 13.43 18.07 6.71
N ASP A 86 13.44 17.36 5.59
CA ASP A 86 14.34 16.23 5.34
C ASP A 86 15.71 16.75 4.85
N PRO A 87 16.78 16.67 5.67
CA PRO A 87 18.11 17.14 5.31
C PRO A 87 18.77 16.36 4.16
N LEU A 88 18.25 15.17 3.84
CA LEU A 88 18.74 14.32 2.75
C LEU A 88 18.10 14.69 1.41
N LEU A 89 16.87 15.20 1.44
CA LEU A 89 16.14 15.69 0.28
C LEU A 89 16.48 17.16 -0.01
N THR A 90 16.49 17.99 1.02
CA THR A 90 16.94 19.39 0.95
C THR A 90 18.24 19.57 1.73
N PRO A 91 19.40 19.67 1.04
CA PRO A 91 20.69 19.77 1.71
C PRO A 91 20.74 20.97 2.66
N VAL A 92 21.07 20.69 3.92
CA VAL A 92 21.28 21.71 4.94
C VAL A 92 22.65 22.38 4.79
N PRO A 93 22.80 23.65 5.20
CA PRO A 93 24.10 24.30 5.23
C PRO A 93 25.11 23.51 6.06
N ALA A 94 26.38 23.62 5.68
CA ALA A 94 27.44 22.86 6.33
C ALA A 94 27.54 23.15 7.85
N SER A 95 27.22 24.37 8.30
CA SER A 95 27.18 24.74 9.72
C SER A 95 26.14 23.98 10.54
N GLU A 96 25.02 23.61 9.93
CA GLU A 96 23.92 22.87 10.56
C GLU A 96 24.14 21.36 10.48
N ASN A 97 24.96 20.90 9.52
CA ASN A 97 25.29 19.50 9.37
C ASN A 97 26.24 19.02 10.49
N PRO A 98 25.78 18.17 11.44
CA PRO A 98 26.62 17.67 12.52
C PRO A 98 27.76 16.76 12.04
N PHE A 99 27.66 16.23 10.81
CA PHE A 99 28.70 15.40 10.16
C PHE A 99 29.69 16.22 9.33
N ARG A 100 29.67 17.56 9.39
CA ARG A 100 30.66 18.39 8.69
C ARG A 100 32.07 18.18 9.27
N GLU A 101 33.06 18.15 8.38
CA GLU A 101 34.48 18.21 8.75
C GLU A 101 34.78 19.47 9.58
N LYS A 102 35.26 19.26 10.81
CA LYS A 102 35.77 20.34 11.65
C LYS A 102 37.09 20.81 11.03
N LYS A 103 37.09 21.98 10.40
CA LYS A 103 38.35 22.67 10.07
C LYS A 103 39.03 23.07 11.36
N PHE A 104 39.97 22.24 11.83
CA PHE A 104 40.92 22.67 12.85
C PHE A 104 41.79 23.75 12.21
N PHE A 105 41.78 24.95 12.78
CA PHE A 105 42.75 25.98 12.44
C PHE A 105 44.11 25.49 12.97
N CYS A 106 44.89 24.84 12.11
CA CYS A 106 46.31 24.64 12.38
C CYS A 106 46.99 26.01 12.23
N ALA A 107 47.15 26.72 13.34
CA ALA A 107 48.19 27.73 13.43
C ALA A 107 49.50 26.97 13.65
N ILE A 108 50.30 26.86 12.59
CA ILE A 108 51.72 26.53 12.74
C ILE A 108 52.35 27.80 13.32
N LEU A 109 52.68 27.74 14.62
CA LEU A 109 53.48 28.74 15.35
C LEU A 109 54.96 28.53 15.06
#